data_AF-G8M1N3-F1
#
_entry.id   AF-G8M1N3-F1
#
_cell.length_a   1.000
_cell.length_b   1.000
_cell.length_c   1.000
_cell.angle_alpha   90.00
_cell.angle_beta   90.00
_cell.angle_gamma   90.00
#
_symmetry.space_group_name_H-M   'P 1'
#
loop_
_entity.id
_entity.type
_entity.pdbx_description
1 polymer ?
#
loop_
_entity_poly.entity_id
_entity_poly.type
_entity_poly.pdbx_seq_one_letter_code
_entity_poly.pdbx_strand_id
1 'polypeptide(L)'
;MGLMDFLKGQLIEVIEWTDQTSDTIVYRFPVANKEIKMGAMLTVRESQAAVFVNEGVLADVFYPGLYELTTENLPILTKLKSWKYGFNSPFKAEVYFVNTKQFTDQKWGTQSPVFVWDPQFGQVRISARGKFSYRVADPAKFMRELFGTKAVYKTSELEDTFRSYIVQYMKDAIAESKLSLFDLQRQLIEFSVKVKESVREKFDQFGLEMVDLIVEDISLPPELLEAYDKGGSINLMGGMDAYAKIRTLDAMNSAAENQSGGFASMGAGMGAGAAIGNMMGQIFSQNQQGQQNQQPAQSQNTFPCPKCNNPVQQGAKFCPNCGQNVAPQKATCVKCNSEINPGVKFCPECGASQDISCSKCGAKLTPGAKFCPECGNKI
;
A
#
# COMPACT_ATOMS: atom_id res chain seq x y z
N MET A 1 48.29 19.54 -50.63
CA MET A 1 46.95 19.62 -50.02
C MET A 1 46.07 20.36 -51.01
N GLY A 2 45.14 19.63 -51.65
CA GLY A 2 44.49 20.09 -52.88
C GLY A 2 43.27 20.96 -52.60
N LEU A 3 42.93 21.84 -53.55
CA LEU A 3 41.71 22.67 -53.56
C LEU A 3 40.42 21.88 -53.26
N MET A 4 40.40 20.58 -53.58
CA MET A 4 39.29 19.67 -53.30
C MET A 4 39.12 19.31 -51.81
N ASP A 5 40.20 19.29 -51.02
CA ASP A 5 40.10 19.11 -49.55
C ASP A 5 39.57 20.37 -48.87
N PHE A 6 39.87 21.55 -49.44
CA PHE A 6 39.32 22.84 -49.00
C PHE A 6 37.80 22.93 -49.29
N LEU A 7 37.36 22.47 -50.47
CA LEU A 7 35.93 22.46 -50.84
C LEU A 7 35.10 21.42 -50.07
N LYS A 8 35.67 20.24 -49.74
CA LYS A 8 35.02 19.27 -48.82
C LYS A 8 34.91 19.80 -47.39
N GLY A 9 35.78 20.73 -46.99
CA GLY A 9 35.72 21.42 -45.70
C GLY A 9 34.54 22.40 -45.56
N GLN A 10 33.91 22.82 -46.66
CA GLN A 10 32.84 23.84 -46.69
C GLN A 10 31.41 23.28 -46.87
N LEU A 11 31.22 21.95 -46.90
CA LEU A 11 29.87 21.39 -46.90
C LEU A 11 29.17 21.74 -45.58
N ILE A 12 27.96 22.31 -45.69
CA ILE A 12 27.07 22.57 -44.55
C ILE A 12 26.82 21.23 -43.86
N GLU A 13 27.23 21.16 -42.59
CA GLU A 13 27.00 19.98 -41.77
C GLU A 13 25.52 19.96 -41.36
N VAL A 14 24.82 18.90 -41.75
CA VAL A 14 23.43 18.67 -41.34
C VAL A 14 23.44 17.77 -40.12
N ILE A 15 22.99 18.32 -39.00
CA ILE A 15 22.88 17.61 -37.73
C ILE A 15 21.42 17.21 -37.56
N GLU A 16 21.14 15.92 -37.70
CA GLU A 16 19.82 15.36 -37.50
C GLU A 16 19.91 13.94 -36.93
N TRP A 17 18.84 13.50 -36.28
CA TRP A 17 18.73 12.12 -35.83
C TRP A 17 17.33 11.57 -36.07
N THR A 18 17.27 10.36 -36.60
CA THR A 18 16.06 9.57 -36.71
C THR A 18 16.17 8.37 -35.77
N ASP A 19 15.36 8.38 -34.72
CA ASP A 19 15.31 7.24 -33.81
C ASP A 19 14.57 6.08 -34.48
N GLN A 20 15.25 4.93 -34.59
CA GLN A 20 14.67 3.69 -35.09
C GLN A 20 14.26 2.73 -33.96
N THR A 21 14.47 3.12 -32.69
CA THR A 21 14.14 2.28 -31.53
C THR A 21 12.93 2.83 -30.75
N SER A 22 12.41 2.00 -29.84
CA SER A 22 11.34 2.41 -28.91
C SER A 22 11.87 2.74 -27.52
N ASP A 23 13.12 2.41 -27.23
CA ASP A 23 13.72 2.42 -25.89
C ASP A 23 14.83 3.47 -25.70
N THR A 24 15.26 4.17 -26.76
CA THR A 24 16.31 5.19 -26.65
C THR A 24 15.74 6.49 -26.12
N ILE A 25 16.27 6.98 -25.00
CA ILE A 25 15.91 8.28 -24.42
C ILE A 25 16.85 9.36 -24.94
N VAL A 26 18.16 9.10 -24.90
CA VAL A 26 19.19 10.06 -25.32
C VAL A 26 20.15 9.42 -26.30
N TYR A 27 20.48 10.16 -27.35
CA TYR A 27 21.50 9.82 -28.33
C TYR A 27 22.47 10.99 -28.51
N ARG A 28 23.76 10.75 -28.31
CA ARG A 28 24.81 11.72 -28.63
C ARG A 28 25.15 11.62 -30.11
N PHE A 29 24.96 12.73 -30.82
CA PHE A 29 25.33 12.81 -32.22
C PHE A 29 26.87 12.74 -32.38
N PRO A 30 27.39 11.86 -33.25
CA PRO A 30 28.83 11.70 -33.44
C PRO A 30 29.38 12.84 -34.30
N VAL A 31 29.97 13.84 -33.66
CA VAL A 31 30.71 14.92 -34.35
C VAL A 31 32.20 14.58 -34.40
N ALA A 32 32.81 14.66 -35.58
CA ALA A 32 34.25 14.47 -35.75
C ALA A 32 35.01 15.52 -34.92
N ASN A 33 35.95 15.08 -34.07
CA ASN A 33 36.70 15.92 -33.12
C ASN A 33 35.83 16.76 -32.15
N LYS A 34 34.51 16.51 -32.06
CA LYS A 34 33.54 17.32 -31.32
C LYS A 34 33.50 18.79 -31.77
N GLU A 35 33.88 19.07 -33.02
CA GLU A 35 33.91 20.43 -33.56
C GLU A 35 32.72 20.65 -34.49
N ILE A 36 31.79 21.50 -34.07
CA ILE A 36 30.64 21.88 -34.90
C ILE A 36 31.01 23.11 -35.71
N LYS A 37 30.80 23.04 -37.02
CA LYS A 37 31.06 24.17 -37.93
C LYS A 37 30.00 25.25 -37.78
N MET A 38 30.43 26.50 -37.92
CA MET A 38 29.52 27.65 -38.01
C MET A 38 28.63 27.53 -39.25
N GLY A 39 27.33 27.80 -39.09
CA GLY A 39 26.34 27.64 -40.17
C GLY A 39 25.89 26.20 -40.40
N ALA A 40 26.23 25.26 -39.50
CA ALA A 40 25.65 23.93 -39.51
C ALA A 40 24.12 24.01 -39.31
N MET A 41 23.38 23.14 -40.00
CA MET A 41 21.93 23.11 -39.95
C MET A 41 21.48 22.01 -38.99
N LEU A 42 20.83 22.40 -37.90
CA LEU A 42 20.24 21.50 -36.92
C LEU A 42 18.77 21.27 -37.26
N THR A 43 18.41 20.03 -37.56
CA THR A 43 17.01 19.62 -37.72
C THR A 43 16.57 18.84 -36.49
N VAL A 44 15.66 19.43 -35.72
CA VAL A 44 15.00 18.77 -34.58
C VAL A 44 13.62 18.33 -35.03
N ARG A 45 13.33 17.03 -34.94
CA ARG A 45 12.04 16.48 -35.37
C ARG A 45 11.01 16.61 -34.26
N GLU A 46 9.74 16.43 -34.64
CA GLU A 46 8.65 16.28 -33.67
C GLU A 46 8.95 15.17 -32.65
N SER A 47 8.50 15.37 -31.41
CA SER A 47 8.79 14.47 -30.29
C SER A 47 10.30 14.28 -29.97
N GLN A 48 11.12 15.27 -30.33
CA GLN A 48 12.52 15.34 -29.95
C GLN A 48 12.90 16.74 -29.46
N ALA A 49 13.98 16.80 -28.71
CA ALA A 49 14.71 18.02 -28.38
C ALA A 49 16.20 17.79 -28.63
N ALA A 50 16.94 18.83 -29.02
CA ALA A 50 18.38 18.79 -29.13
C ALA A 50 19.02 19.65 -28.03
N VAL A 51 19.91 19.05 -27.26
CA VAL A 51 20.58 19.66 -26.12
C VAL A 51 22.04 19.87 -26.49
N PHE A 52 22.49 21.12 -26.43
CA PHE A 52 23.87 21.50 -26.68
C PHE A 52 24.68 21.52 -25.38
N VAL A 53 25.84 20.87 -25.41
CA VAL A 53 26.84 20.91 -24.34
C VAL A 53 28.11 21.53 -24.91
N ASN A 54 28.61 22.59 -24.28
CA ASN A 54 29.85 23.23 -24.66
C ASN A 54 30.84 23.17 -23.50
N GLU A 55 32.01 22.60 -23.75
CA GLU A 55 33.08 22.43 -22.75
C GLU A 55 32.59 21.82 -21.43
N GLY A 56 31.61 20.91 -21.50
CA GLY A 56 31.03 20.22 -20.34
C GLY A 56 29.89 20.95 -19.63
N VAL A 57 29.49 22.13 -20.11
CA VAL A 57 28.35 22.90 -19.59
C VAL A 57 27.16 22.77 -20.55
N LEU A 58 26.00 22.41 -20.00
CA LEU A 58 24.73 22.46 -20.75
C LEU A 58 24.42 23.91 -21.12
N ALA A 59 24.42 24.18 -22.42
CA ALA A 59 24.28 25.51 -22.96
C ALA A 59 22.82 25.80 -23.33
N ASP A 60 22.31 25.15 -24.37
CA ASP A 60 21.02 25.51 -24.97
C ASP A 60 20.19 24.25 -25.29
N VAL A 61 18.86 24.40 -25.30
CA VAL A 61 17.90 23.34 -25.68
C VAL A 61 17.05 23.83 -26.85
N PHE A 62 17.05 23.07 -27.94
CA PHE A 62 16.28 23.31 -29.15
C PHE A 62 15.11 22.33 -29.23
N TYR A 63 13.91 22.87 -29.48
CA TYR A 63 12.67 22.13 -29.67
C TYR A 63 12.42 21.87 -31.17
N PRO A 64 11.36 21.12 -31.57
CA PRO A 64 11.14 20.79 -32.99
C PRO A 64 11.21 22.01 -33.92
N GLY A 65 11.96 21.87 -35.02
CA GLY A 65 12.24 22.97 -35.93
C GLY A 65 13.57 22.81 -36.68
N LEU A 66 13.80 23.74 -37.61
CA LEU A 66 15.05 23.88 -38.34
C LEU A 66 15.80 25.11 -37.81
N TYR A 67 17.05 24.91 -37.39
CA TYR A 67 17.88 25.98 -36.83
C TYR A 67 19.20 26.06 -37.58
N GLU A 68 19.60 27.27 -37.91
CA GLU A 68 20.97 27.56 -38.33
C GLU A 68 21.82 27.85 -37.08
N LEU A 69 22.88 27.07 -36.89
CA LEU A 69 23.77 27.19 -35.74
C LEU A 69 24.76 28.33 -35.97
N THR A 70 24.37 29.50 -35.48
CA THR A 70 25.17 30.72 -35.46
C THR A 70 25.41 31.19 -34.02
N THR A 71 26.41 32.06 -33.81
CA THR A 71 26.75 32.60 -32.48
C THR A 71 25.64 33.48 -31.91
N GLU A 72 24.71 33.94 -32.75
CA GLU A 72 23.58 34.79 -32.36
C GLU A 72 22.40 33.98 -31.79
N ASN A 73 22.23 32.73 -32.23
CA ASN A 73 21.13 31.84 -31.82
C ASN A 73 21.46 30.95 -30.61
N LEU A 74 22.65 31.13 -30.00
CA LEU A 74 23.16 30.32 -28.88
C LEU A 74 23.49 31.21 -27.66
N PRO A 75 22.48 31.78 -26.97
CA PRO A 75 22.65 32.88 -26.03
C PRO A 75 23.56 32.56 -24.82
N ILE A 76 23.66 31.29 -24.41
CA ILE A 76 24.57 30.88 -23.33
C ILE A 76 26.00 30.67 -23.85
N LEU A 77 26.16 30.15 -25.08
CA LEU A 77 27.48 30.07 -25.73
C LEU A 77 28.07 31.47 -26.00
N THR A 78 27.24 32.44 -26.37
CA THR A 78 27.66 33.84 -26.57
C THR A 78 28.21 34.46 -25.29
N LYS A 79 27.63 34.13 -24.13
CA LYS A 79 28.09 34.61 -22.81
C LYS A 79 29.38 33.92 -22.34
N LEU A 80 29.57 32.63 -22.67
CA LEU A 80 30.76 31.86 -22.29
C LEU A 80 31.99 32.17 -23.18
N LYS A 81 31.78 32.60 -24.43
CA LYS A 81 32.84 32.87 -25.42
C LYS A 81 33.20 34.35 -25.62
N SER A 82 33.28 35.14 -24.56
CA SER A 82 33.82 36.51 -24.63
C SER A 82 35.36 36.56 -24.63
N TRP A 83 36.06 35.65 -25.33
CA TRP A 83 37.53 35.56 -25.26
C TRP A 83 38.24 35.58 -26.62
N LYS A 84 38.70 36.78 -27.00
CA LYS A 84 39.90 37.17 -27.77
C LYS A 84 40.27 36.51 -29.13
N TYR A 85 39.56 35.51 -29.64
CA TYR A 85 39.83 34.96 -30.97
C TYR A 85 38.57 35.07 -31.84
N GLY A 86 38.68 35.82 -32.93
CA GLY A 86 37.57 36.22 -33.80
C GLY A 86 36.62 35.09 -34.20
N PHE A 87 35.36 35.47 -34.32
CA PHE A 87 34.10 34.72 -34.41
C PHE A 87 33.93 33.66 -35.53
N ASN A 88 35.01 33.16 -36.14
CA ASN A 88 34.99 32.21 -37.27
C ASN A 88 35.67 30.85 -36.99
N SER A 89 35.95 30.50 -35.73
CA SER A 89 36.57 29.21 -35.39
C SER A 89 35.51 28.16 -35.00
N PRO A 90 35.65 26.90 -35.46
CA PRO A 90 34.85 25.77 -34.95
C PRO A 90 34.86 25.74 -33.42
N PHE A 91 33.74 25.36 -32.83
CA PHE A 91 33.59 25.29 -31.38
C PHE A 91 33.47 23.84 -30.92
N LYS A 92 34.10 23.52 -29.78
CA LYS A 92 34.03 22.20 -29.17
C LYS A 92 32.70 22.02 -28.46
N ALA A 93 31.76 21.39 -29.14
CA ALA A 93 30.43 21.13 -28.60
C ALA A 93 29.94 19.72 -28.93
N GLU A 94 29.06 19.24 -28.07
CA GLU A 94 28.36 17.98 -28.22
C GLU A 94 26.87 18.28 -28.39
N VAL A 95 26.23 17.55 -29.31
CA VAL A 95 24.79 17.60 -29.51
C VAL A 95 24.19 16.29 -29.02
N TYR A 96 23.22 16.40 -28.13
CA TYR A 96 22.45 15.29 -27.61
C TYR A 96 21.02 15.42 -28.08
N PHE A 97 20.53 14.44 -28.82
CA PHE A 97 19.11 14.33 -29.10
C PHE A 97 18.43 13.59 -27.96
N VAL A 98 17.36 14.17 -27.44
CA VAL A 98 16.53 13.64 -26.37
C VAL A 98 15.13 13.41 -26.93
N ASN A 99 14.64 12.17 -26.84
CA ASN A 99 13.29 11.84 -27.23
C ASN A 99 12.30 12.36 -26.18
N THR A 100 11.34 13.16 -26.61
CA THR A 100 10.23 13.69 -25.79
C THR A 100 8.90 12.97 -26.07
N LYS A 101 8.92 11.95 -26.94
CA LYS A 101 7.82 10.99 -27.10
C LYS A 101 7.50 10.29 -25.78
N GLN A 102 6.31 9.71 -25.69
CA GLN A 102 5.95 8.85 -24.56
C GLN A 102 6.62 7.49 -24.68
N PHE A 103 7.29 7.06 -23.62
CA PHE A 103 7.76 5.69 -23.43
C PHE A 103 6.64 4.90 -22.78
N THR A 104 5.89 4.15 -23.59
CA THR A 104 4.74 3.36 -23.15
C THR A 104 5.16 1.96 -22.68
N ASP A 105 4.21 1.23 -22.07
CA ASP A 105 4.37 -0.18 -21.69
C ASP A 105 5.57 -0.49 -20.79
N GLN A 106 6.02 0.49 -20.00
CA GLN A 106 7.08 0.28 -19.02
C GLN A 106 6.50 -0.55 -17.87
N LYS A 107 7.15 -1.64 -17.52
CA LYS A 107 6.62 -2.58 -16.53
C LYS A 107 7.12 -2.20 -15.14
N TRP A 108 6.27 -2.41 -14.14
CA TRP A 108 6.65 -2.36 -12.75
C TRP A 108 6.02 -3.52 -11.99
N GLY A 109 6.63 -3.90 -10.87
CA GLY A 109 6.07 -4.89 -9.98
C GLY A 109 6.96 -5.16 -8.78
N THR A 110 6.39 -5.83 -7.79
CA THR A 110 7.13 -6.30 -6.62
C THR A 110 8.05 -7.44 -7.01
N GLN A 111 9.36 -7.34 -6.76
CA GLN A 111 10.31 -8.43 -7.02
C GLN A 111 10.05 -9.67 -6.14
N SER A 112 9.56 -9.43 -4.93
CA SER A 112 9.12 -10.45 -3.99
C SER A 112 7.90 -9.91 -3.22
N PRO A 113 7.06 -10.79 -2.64
CA PRO A 113 5.89 -10.34 -1.90
C PRO A 113 6.26 -9.35 -0.79
N VAL A 114 5.59 -8.21 -0.76
CA VAL A 114 5.82 -7.13 0.20
C VAL A 114 4.75 -7.15 1.29
N PHE A 115 5.15 -6.84 2.52
CA PHE A 115 4.19 -6.70 3.61
C PHE A 115 3.41 -5.38 3.49
N VAL A 116 2.09 -5.49 3.65
CA VAL A 116 1.16 -4.37 3.77
C VAL A 116 0.17 -4.64 4.91
N TRP A 117 -0.43 -3.57 5.41
CA TRP A 117 -1.52 -3.67 6.39
C TRP A 117 -2.87 -3.69 5.66
N ASP A 118 -3.70 -4.65 5.99
CA ASP A 118 -5.07 -4.78 5.54
C ASP A 118 -6.03 -4.69 6.74
N PRO A 119 -7.10 -3.89 6.69
CA PRO A 119 -8.03 -3.72 7.80
C PRO A 119 -8.83 -5.00 8.16
N GLN A 120 -8.99 -5.94 7.24
CA GLN A 120 -9.73 -7.20 7.45
C GLN A 120 -8.80 -8.34 7.89
N PHE A 121 -7.58 -8.40 7.36
CA PHE A 121 -6.65 -9.52 7.57
C PHE A 121 -5.41 -9.18 8.42
N GLY A 122 -5.20 -7.91 8.75
CA GLY A 122 -3.99 -7.45 9.43
C GLY A 122 -2.79 -7.40 8.49
N GLN A 123 -1.62 -7.84 8.95
CA GLN A 123 -0.41 -7.81 8.14
C GLN A 123 -0.38 -8.97 7.14
N VAL A 124 -0.43 -8.64 5.86
CA VAL A 124 -0.44 -9.63 4.76
C VAL A 124 0.69 -9.37 3.78
N ARG A 125 1.16 -10.42 3.11
CA ARG A 125 2.14 -10.31 2.03
C ARG A 125 1.40 -10.22 0.71
N ILE A 126 1.68 -9.21 -0.10
CA ILE A 126 1.07 -9.08 -1.43
C ILE A 126 2.14 -9.02 -2.51
N SER A 127 1.77 -9.48 -3.70
CA SER A 127 2.50 -9.14 -4.91
C SER A 127 1.66 -8.15 -5.70
N ALA A 128 2.29 -7.18 -6.34
CA ALA A 128 1.60 -6.24 -7.21
C ALA A 128 2.40 -6.01 -8.48
N ARG A 129 1.70 -5.76 -9.58
CA ARG A 129 2.32 -5.48 -10.87
C ARG A 129 1.45 -4.54 -11.70
N GLY A 130 2.09 -3.94 -12.69
CA GLY A 130 1.38 -3.25 -13.74
C GLY A 130 2.31 -2.57 -14.71
N LYS A 131 1.81 -1.47 -15.27
CA LYS A 131 2.50 -0.70 -16.29
C LYS A 131 2.48 0.77 -15.97
N PHE A 132 3.40 1.51 -16.55
CA PHE A 132 3.41 2.96 -16.52
C PHE A 132 3.94 3.50 -17.84
N SER A 133 3.70 4.79 -18.06
CA SER A 133 4.28 5.53 -19.16
C SER A 133 4.82 6.87 -18.67
N TYR A 134 5.90 7.32 -19.30
CA TYR A 134 6.51 8.60 -18.98
C TYR A 134 7.07 9.24 -20.24
N ARG A 135 7.38 10.54 -20.16
CA ARG A 135 8.11 11.26 -21.20
C ARG A 135 9.12 12.21 -20.58
N VAL A 136 10.12 12.61 -21.35
CA VAL A 136 11.02 13.68 -20.94
C VAL A 136 10.31 15.01 -21.16
N ALA A 137 10.02 15.72 -20.06
CA ALA A 137 9.36 17.02 -20.09
C ALA A 137 10.38 18.18 -20.05
N ASP A 138 11.47 18.01 -19.30
CA ASP A 138 12.59 18.97 -19.23
C ASP A 138 13.90 18.26 -19.61
N PRO A 139 14.33 18.36 -20.89
CA PRO A 139 15.56 17.75 -21.37
C PRO A 139 16.82 18.24 -20.63
N ALA A 140 16.88 19.51 -20.25
CA ALA A 140 18.04 20.06 -19.57
C ALA A 140 18.17 19.53 -18.13
N LYS A 141 17.05 19.37 -17.43
CA LYS A 141 17.01 18.78 -16.08
C LYS A 141 17.30 17.28 -16.13
N PHE A 142 16.68 16.57 -17.08
CA PHE A 142 16.98 15.15 -17.31
C PHE A 142 18.47 14.91 -17.54
N MET A 143 19.09 15.71 -18.40
CA MET A 143 20.52 15.60 -18.71
C MET A 143 21.42 15.90 -17.51
N ARG A 144 21.02 16.80 -16.59
CA ARG A 144 21.81 17.09 -15.38
C ARG A 144 21.74 15.98 -14.34
N GLU A 145 20.56 15.41 -14.15
CA GLU A 145 20.31 14.50 -13.02
C GLU A 145 20.61 13.03 -13.36
N LEU A 146 20.30 12.61 -14.60
CA LEU A 146 20.33 11.18 -14.97
C LEU A 146 21.37 10.83 -16.02
N PHE A 147 21.81 11.81 -16.81
CA PHE A 147 22.70 11.54 -17.93
C PHE A 147 24.17 11.76 -17.57
N GLY A 148 25.00 10.74 -17.82
CA GLY A 148 26.46 10.79 -17.65
C GLY A 148 27.18 11.12 -18.95
N THR A 149 28.31 10.46 -19.21
CA THR A 149 29.12 10.65 -20.43
C THR A 149 28.83 9.61 -21.52
N LYS A 150 27.80 8.76 -21.32
CA LYS A 150 27.39 7.71 -22.26
C LYS A 150 26.99 8.31 -23.62
N ALA A 151 27.17 7.55 -24.70
CA ALA A 151 26.71 7.97 -26.03
C ALA A 151 25.21 7.71 -26.23
N VAL A 152 24.65 6.72 -25.55
CA VAL A 152 23.24 6.33 -25.64
C VAL A 152 22.72 6.06 -24.23
N TYR A 153 21.50 6.52 -23.96
CA TYR A 153 20.79 6.27 -22.71
C TYR A 153 19.42 5.66 -23.00
N LYS A 154 19.09 4.54 -22.36
CA LYS A 154 17.90 3.73 -22.65
C LYS A 154 16.95 3.66 -21.46
N THR A 155 15.70 3.28 -21.71
CA THR A 155 14.69 3.07 -20.66
C THR A 155 15.10 2.02 -19.62
N SER A 156 15.84 0.99 -20.02
CA SER A 156 16.33 -0.08 -19.12
C SER A 156 17.25 0.41 -18.01
N GLU A 157 17.91 1.57 -18.20
CA GLU A 157 18.80 2.17 -17.20
C GLU A 157 18.03 2.74 -15.99
N LEU A 158 16.71 2.99 -16.15
CA LEU A 158 15.86 3.60 -15.13
C LEU A 158 14.82 2.63 -14.54
N GLU A 159 14.66 1.45 -15.14
CA GLU A 159 13.60 0.50 -14.81
C GLU A 159 13.58 0.14 -13.31
N ASP A 160 14.75 -0.20 -12.77
CA ASP A 160 14.89 -0.61 -11.36
C ASP A 160 14.57 0.52 -10.38
N THR A 161 15.03 1.73 -10.70
CA THR A 161 14.80 2.93 -9.88
C THR A 161 13.32 3.29 -9.86
N PHE A 162 12.67 3.33 -11.02
CA PHE A 162 11.25 3.68 -11.12
C PHE A 162 10.35 2.62 -10.52
N ARG A 163 10.64 1.34 -10.75
CA ARG A 163 9.94 0.24 -10.08
C ARG A 163 10.01 0.38 -8.56
N SER A 164 11.20 0.67 -8.02
CA SER A 164 11.40 0.86 -6.58
C SER A 164 10.55 2.00 -6.02
N TYR A 165 10.51 3.14 -6.70
CA TYR A 165 9.65 4.26 -6.31
C TYR A 165 8.17 3.87 -6.38
N ILE A 166 7.71 3.35 -7.51
CA ILE A 166 6.29 2.98 -7.68
C ILE A 166 5.85 2.01 -6.59
N VAL A 167 6.64 0.97 -6.29
CA VAL A 167 6.33 0.00 -5.23
C VAL A 167 6.30 0.66 -3.84
N GLN A 168 7.24 1.58 -3.56
CA GLN A 168 7.27 2.30 -2.29
C GLN A 168 6.02 3.16 -2.09
N TYR A 169 5.69 4.00 -3.08
CA TYR A 169 4.52 4.90 -3.02
C TYR A 169 3.19 4.13 -3.08
N MET A 170 3.14 3.01 -3.80
CA MET A 170 1.97 2.13 -3.78
C MET A 170 1.70 1.58 -2.37
N LYS A 171 2.73 1.12 -1.66
CA LYS A 171 2.56 0.61 -0.28
C LYS A 171 2.04 1.70 0.66
N ASP A 172 2.55 2.92 0.51
CA ASP A 172 2.11 4.07 1.29
C ASP A 172 0.63 4.40 0.97
N ALA A 173 0.28 4.45 -0.31
CA ALA A 173 -1.09 4.67 -0.76
C ALA A 173 -2.08 3.61 -0.25
N ILE A 174 -1.68 2.33 -0.19
CA ILE A 174 -2.48 1.25 0.41
C ILE A 174 -2.73 1.55 1.88
N ALA A 175 -1.69 1.84 2.66
CA ALA A 175 -1.82 2.11 4.10
C ALA A 175 -2.71 3.33 4.39
N GLU A 176 -2.56 4.40 3.60
CA GLU A 176 -3.37 5.60 3.74
C GLU A 176 -4.84 5.42 3.32
N SER A 177 -5.10 4.55 2.34
CA SER A 177 -6.46 4.33 1.84
C SER A 177 -7.40 3.77 2.91
N LYS A 178 -6.84 3.00 3.86
CA LYS A 178 -7.58 2.24 4.88
C LYS A 178 -8.65 1.31 4.29
N LEU A 179 -8.55 1.01 3.00
CA LEU A 179 -9.42 0.07 2.30
C LEU A 179 -8.90 -1.36 2.49
N SER A 180 -9.81 -2.33 2.47
CA SER A 180 -9.40 -3.73 2.34
C SER A 180 -8.81 -3.97 0.95
N LEU A 181 -7.97 -5.00 0.80
CA LEU A 181 -7.39 -5.39 -0.47
C LEU A 181 -8.47 -5.78 -1.49
N PHE A 182 -9.60 -6.33 -1.04
CA PHE A 182 -10.75 -6.59 -1.92
C PHE A 182 -11.41 -5.31 -2.40
N ASP A 183 -11.55 -4.30 -1.53
CA ASP A 183 -12.11 -3.00 -1.93
C ASP A 183 -11.15 -2.24 -2.85
N LEU A 184 -9.84 -2.34 -2.62
CA LEU A 184 -8.81 -1.82 -3.52
C LEU A 184 -8.88 -2.48 -4.90
N GLN A 185 -9.04 -3.81 -4.96
CA GLN A 185 -9.22 -4.53 -6.23
C GLN A 185 -10.48 -4.08 -7.00
N ARG A 186 -11.52 -3.62 -6.30
CA ARG A 186 -12.74 -3.06 -6.93
C ARG A 186 -12.54 -1.63 -7.47
N GLN A 187 -11.53 -0.91 -6.98
CA GLN A 187 -11.27 0.51 -7.26
C GLN A 187 -9.85 0.70 -7.82
N LEU A 188 -9.36 -0.25 -8.64
CA LEU A 188 -7.98 -0.21 -9.15
C LEU A 188 -7.69 1.02 -10.02
N ILE A 189 -8.70 1.59 -10.69
CA ILE A 189 -8.53 2.79 -11.52
C ILE A 189 -8.21 3.99 -10.62
N GLU A 190 -9.06 4.24 -9.62
CA GLU A 190 -8.91 5.32 -8.64
C GLU A 190 -7.62 5.14 -7.83
N PHE A 191 -7.32 3.89 -7.46
CA PHE A 191 -6.08 3.55 -6.77
C PHE A 191 -4.85 3.84 -7.64
N SER A 192 -4.88 3.49 -8.92
CA SER A 192 -3.78 3.77 -9.86
C SER A 192 -3.53 5.27 -10.00
N VAL A 193 -4.60 6.08 -10.11
CA VAL A 193 -4.49 7.55 -10.13
C VAL A 193 -3.88 8.06 -8.83
N LYS A 194 -4.30 7.55 -7.67
CA LYS A 194 -3.71 7.96 -6.39
C LYS A 194 -2.21 7.67 -6.33
N VAL A 195 -1.79 6.46 -6.72
CA VAL A 195 -0.37 6.07 -6.74
C VAL A 195 0.43 6.95 -7.71
N LYS A 196 -0.13 7.25 -8.90
CA LYS A 196 0.46 8.16 -9.88
C LYS A 196 0.75 9.53 -9.28
N GLU A 197 -0.24 10.15 -8.63
CA GLU A 197 -0.09 11.48 -8.03
C GLU A 197 0.95 11.46 -6.89
N SER A 198 1.01 10.39 -6.10
CA SER A 198 2.00 10.24 -5.02
C SER A 198 3.44 10.15 -5.53
N VAL A 199 3.69 9.46 -6.65
CA VAL A 199 5.05 9.27 -7.18
C VAL A 199 5.49 10.38 -8.15
N ARG A 200 4.54 11.17 -8.67
CA ARG A 200 4.77 12.21 -9.68
C ARG A 200 5.94 13.13 -9.35
N GLU A 201 6.02 13.64 -8.12
CA GLU A 201 7.07 14.59 -7.72
C GLU A 201 8.48 14.00 -7.89
N LYS A 202 8.64 12.67 -7.70
CA LYS A 202 9.93 12.01 -7.93
C LYS A 202 10.32 11.97 -9.39
N PHE A 203 9.37 11.80 -10.30
CA PHE A 203 9.64 11.87 -11.74
C PHE A 203 9.98 13.31 -12.14
N ASP A 204 9.22 14.29 -11.64
CA ASP A 204 9.44 15.71 -11.92
C ASP A 204 10.84 16.16 -11.48
N GLN A 205 11.37 15.61 -10.37
CA GLN A 205 12.74 15.85 -9.88
C GLN A 205 13.81 15.45 -10.91
N PHE A 206 13.53 14.49 -11.80
CA PHE A 206 14.44 14.07 -12.87
C PHE A 206 14.13 14.71 -14.23
N GLY A 207 13.22 15.69 -14.30
CA GLY A 207 12.78 16.29 -15.58
C GLY A 207 11.87 15.37 -16.40
N LEU A 208 11.27 14.37 -15.75
CA LEU A 208 10.35 13.42 -16.37
C LEU A 208 8.93 13.71 -15.92
N GLU A 209 7.97 13.50 -16.83
CA GLU A 209 6.55 13.52 -16.51
C GLU A 209 6.02 12.10 -16.53
N MET A 210 5.40 11.65 -15.44
CA MET A 210 4.62 10.42 -15.43
C MET A 210 3.29 10.67 -16.14
N VAL A 211 3.14 10.09 -17.33
CA VAL A 211 1.95 10.28 -18.17
C VAL A 211 0.81 9.40 -17.68
N ASP A 212 1.10 8.13 -17.38
CA ASP A 212 0.11 7.19 -16.89
C ASP A 212 0.72 6.14 -15.97
N LEU A 213 -0.09 5.59 -15.07
CA LEU A 213 0.26 4.48 -14.19
C LEU A 213 -0.95 3.58 -14.06
N ILE A 214 -0.74 2.29 -14.25
CA ILE A 214 -1.76 1.24 -14.20
C ILE A 214 -1.30 0.21 -13.19
N VAL A 215 -2.14 -0.05 -12.20
CA VAL A 215 -2.06 -1.23 -11.34
C VAL A 215 -2.92 -2.32 -11.98
N GLU A 216 -2.28 -3.32 -12.57
CA GLU A 216 -2.98 -4.40 -13.28
C GLU A 216 -3.50 -5.46 -12.30
N ASP A 217 -2.71 -5.79 -11.27
CA ASP A 217 -3.04 -6.84 -10.33
C ASP A 217 -2.40 -6.60 -8.97
N ILE A 218 -3.13 -6.96 -7.91
CA ILE A 218 -2.67 -7.05 -6.53
C ILE A 218 -3.03 -8.45 -6.03
N SER A 219 -2.07 -9.37 -6.10
CA SER A 219 -2.26 -10.77 -5.76
C SER A 219 -2.06 -11.02 -4.27
N LEU A 220 -3.00 -11.77 -3.67
CA LEU A 220 -2.95 -12.25 -2.29
C LEU A 220 -2.18 -13.58 -2.19
N PRO A 221 -1.67 -13.96 -1.00
CA PRO A 221 -1.09 -15.28 -0.78
C PRO A 221 -2.14 -16.38 -1.01
N PRO A 222 -1.78 -17.52 -1.64
CA PRO A 222 -2.71 -18.62 -1.88
C PRO A 222 -3.38 -19.13 -0.60
N GLU A 223 -2.63 -19.22 0.50
CA GLU A 223 -3.15 -19.66 1.81
C GLU A 223 -4.26 -18.74 2.33
N LEU A 224 -4.15 -17.43 2.07
CA LEU A 224 -5.15 -16.46 2.51
C LEU A 224 -6.40 -16.51 1.62
N LEU A 225 -6.22 -16.73 0.31
CA LEU A 225 -7.33 -16.98 -0.62
C LEU A 225 -8.10 -18.25 -0.24
N GLU A 226 -7.39 -19.35 0.03
CA GLU A 226 -8.03 -20.61 0.45
C GLU A 226 -8.81 -20.45 1.76
N ALA A 227 -8.23 -19.75 2.74
CA ALA A 227 -8.91 -19.47 4.00
C ALA A 227 -10.17 -18.60 3.80
N TYR A 228 -10.10 -17.61 2.90
CA TYR A 228 -11.22 -16.76 2.56
C TYR A 228 -12.34 -17.53 1.84
N ASP A 229 -12.00 -18.32 0.82
CA ASP A 229 -12.95 -19.14 0.06
C ASP A 229 -13.62 -20.19 0.97
N LYS A 230 -12.85 -20.80 1.88
CA LYS A 230 -13.38 -21.70 2.90
C LYS A 230 -14.34 -20.98 3.83
N GLY A 231 -13.99 -19.80 4.33
CA GLY A 231 -14.88 -18.98 5.15
C GLY A 231 -16.17 -18.61 4.41
N GLY A 232 -16.06 -18.22 3.14
CA GLY A 232 -17.19 -17.92 2.27
C GLY A 232 -18.11 -19.12 2.04
N SER A 233 -17.54 -20.31 1.79
CA SER A 233 -18.31 -21.55 1.63
C SER A 233 -19.06 -21.93 2.91
N ILE A 234 -18.42 -21.81 4.08
CA ILE A 234 -19.04 -22.04 5.38
C ILE A 234 -20.21 -21.07 5.60
N ASN A 235 -20.00 -19.79 5.29
CA ASN A 235 -21.05 -18.78 5.43
C ASN A 235 -22.25 -19.08 4.51
N LEU A 236 -21.99 -19.46 3.25
CA LEU A 236 -23.02 -19.86 2.29
C LEU A 236 -23.81 -21.10 2.74
N MET A 237 -23.15 -22.05 3.41
CA MET A 237 -23.78 -23.26 3.98
C MET A 237 -24.65 -22.97 5.22
N GLY A 238 -24.71 -21.73 5.71
CA GLY A 238 -25.48 -21.36 6.91
C GLY A 238 -24.61 -21.13 8.15
N GLY A 239 -23.30 -20.88 7.98
CA GLY A 239 -22.37 -20.55 9.04
C GLY A 239 -21.70 -21.76 9.70
N MET A 240 -20.94 -21.50 10.76
CA MET A 240 -20.14 -22.53 11.44
C MET A 240 -20.97 -23.66 12.04
N ASP A 241 -22.20 -23.38 12.50
CA ASP A 241 -23.09 -24.39 13.07
C ASP A 241 -23.55 -25.40 12.01
N ALA A 242 -23.90 -24.92 10.81
CA ALA A 242 -24.28 -25.78 9.69
C ALA A 242 -23.07 -26.60 9.20
N TYR A 243 -21.90 -25.96 9.09
CA TYR A 243 -20.66 -26.64 8.70
C TYR A 243 -20.27 -27.74 9.69
N ALA A 244 -20.35 -27.48 11.00
CA ALA A 244 -20.07 -28.48 12.03
C ALA A 244 -21.02 -29.68 11.91
N LYS A 245 -22.33 -29.44 11.73
CA LYS A 245 -23.31 -30.51 11.51
C LYS A 245 -23.01 -31.35 10.27
N ILE A 246 -22.71 -30.70 9.13
CA ILE A 246 -22.35 -31.40 7.88
C ILE A 246 -21.11 -32.26 8.09
N ARG A 247 -20.05 -31.74 8.72
CA ARG A 247 -18.82 -32.50 9.00
C ARG A 247 -19.05 -33.67 9.96
N THR A 248 -19.94 -33.53 10.93
CA THR A 248 -20.36 -34.66 11.79
C THR A 248 -21.08 -35.73 10.97
N LEU A 249 -22.02 -35.33 10.10
CA LEU A 249 -22.74 -36.28 9.23
C LEU A 249 -21.78 -36.98 8.24
N ASP A 250 -20.85 -36.27 7.62
CA ASP A 250 -19.83 -36.84 6.74
C ASP A 250 -18.91 -37.84 7.48
N ALA A 251 -18.55 -37.54 8.73
CA ALA A 251 -17.76 -38.45 9.58
C ALA A 251 -18.55 -39.72 9.92
N MET A 252 -19.86 -39.61 10.18
CA MET A 252 -20.73 -40.76 10.42
C MET A 252 -20.90 -41.61 9.15
N ASN A 253 -21.09 -40.96 7.98
CA ASN A 253 -21.25 -41.65 6.71
C ASN A 253 -19.96 -42.35 6.26
N SER A 254 -18.80 -41.70 6.35
CA SER A 254 -17.51 -42.31 5.99
C SER A 254 -17.11 -43.45 6.93
N ALA A 255 -17.49 -43.38 8.21
CA ALA A 255 -17.33 -44.50 9.14
C ALA A 255 -18.29 -45.67 8.83
N ALA A 256 -19.44 -45.41 8.18
CA ALA A 256 -20.37 -46.44 7.72
C ALA A 256 -19.96 -47.04 6.36
N GLU A 257 -19.42 -46.25 5.43
CA GLU A 257 -18.96 -46.73 4.11
C GLU A 257 -17.73 -47.65 4.22
N ASN A 258 -16.84 -47.39 5.17
CA ASN A 258 -15.70 -48.26 5.49
C ASN A 258 -16.09 -49.52 6.29
N GLN A 259 -17.38 -49.77 6.55
CA GLN A 259 -17.86 -51.00 7.20
C GLN A 259 -18.05 -52.18 6.24
N SER A 260 -17.80 -52.02 4.94
CA SER A 260 -17.76 -53.15 3.99
C SER A 260 -16.62 -54.16 4.25
N GLY A 261 -15.74 -53.91 5.23
CA GLY A 261 -14.76 -54.90 5.73
C GLY A 261 -14.59 -54.95 7.24
N GLY A 262 -15.43 -54.25 8.01
CA GLY A 262 -15.14 -53.93 9.42
C GLY A 262 -16.16 -54.40 10.45
N PHE A 263 -17.26 -55.06 10.07
CA PHE A 263 -18.25 -55.53 11.04
C PHE A 263 -17.67 -56.62 11.99
N ALA A 264 -16.55 -57.24 11.61
CA ALA A 264 -15.80 -58.19 12.44
C ALA A 264 -14.80 -57.56 13.43
N SER A 265 -14.49 -56.26 13.34
CA SER A 265 -13.66 -55.55 14.33
C SER A 265 -14.49 -54.92 15.46
N MET A 266 -15.82 -55.05 15.39
CA MET A 266 -16.77 -54.72 16.45
C MET A 266 -16.69 -55.66 17.67
N GLY A 267 -15.69 -56.56 17.72
CA GLY A 267 -15.36 -57.37 18.89
C GLY A 267 -14.40 -56.71 19.89
N ALA A 268 -13.72 -55.60 19.52
CA ALA A 268 -12.73 -54.93 20.38
C ALA A 268 -13.04 -53.44 20.66
N GLY A 269 -14.08 -52.88 20.04
CA GLY A 269 -14.52 -51.48 20.20
C GLY A 269 -15.65 -51.26 21.22
N MET A 270 -16.00 -52.28 22.02
CA MET A 270 -17.10 -52.24 22.99
C MET A 270 -16.93 -51.18 24.09
N GLY A 271 -15.74 -50.58 24.24
CA GLY A 271 -15.48 -49.46 25.16
C GLY A 271 -15.85 -48.06 24.60
N ALA A 272 -15.88 -47.87 23.29
CA ALA A 272 -16.17 -46.57 22.66
C ALA A 272 -17.66 -46.42 22.27
N GLY A 273 -18.33 -47.52 21.93
CA GLY A 273 -19.78 -47.55 21.69
C GLY A 273 -20.60 -47.22 22.94
N ALA A 274 -20.10 -47.58 24.13
CA ALA A 274 -20.72 -47.24 25.40
C ALA A 274 -20.57 -45.76 25.79
N ALA A 275 -19.48 -45.10 25.37
CA ALA A 275 -19.27 -43.67 25.63
C ALA A 275 -20.19 -42.78 24.76
N ILE A 276 -20.38 -43.15 23.49
CA ILE A 276 -21.30 -42.46 22.58
C ILE A 276 -22.76 -42.84 22.88
N GLY A 277 -23.03 -44.10 23.25
CA GLY A 277 -24.35 -44.55 23.70
C GLY A 277 -24.84 -43.88 24.99
N ASN A 278 -23.95 -43.65 25.96
CA ASN A 278 -24.29 -42.92 27.19
C ASN A 278 -24.47 -41.41 26.93
N MET A 279 -23.69 -40.81 26.01
CA MET A 279 -23.84 -39.40 25.64
C MET A 279 -25.15 -39.14 24.86
N MET A 280 -25.54 -40.07 23.99
CA MET A 280 -26.77 -39.97 23.20
C MET A 280 -28.02 -40.37 24.00
N GLY A 281 -27.88 -41.29 24.97
CA GLY A 281 -28.91 -41.58 25.98
C GLY A 281 -29.22 -40.37 26.86
N GLN A 282 -28.21 -39.60 27.27
CA GLN A 282 -28.40 -38.37 28.06
C GLN A 282 -29.12 -37.25 27.29
N ILE A 283 -28.96 -37.20 25.96
CA ILE A 283 -29.66 -36.25 25.08
C ILE A 283 -31.11 -36.69 24.81
N PHE A 284 -31.39 -38.00 24.73
CA PHE A 284 -32.74 -38.50 24.47
C PHE A 284 -33.62 -38.56 25.75
N SER A 285 -33.01 -38.76 26.93
CA SER A 285 -33.72 -38.71 28.23
C SER A 285 -34.09 -37.28 28.67
N GLN A 286 -33.46 -36.25 28.11
CA GLN A 286 -33.77 -34.84 28.43
C GLN A 286 -35.02 -34.30 27.71
N ASN A 287 -35.65 -35.09 26.83
CA ASN A 287 -36.81 -34.66 26.04
C ASN A 287 -38.16 -35.24 26.51
N GLN A 288 -38.23 -35.91 27.67
CA GLN A 288 -39.50 -36.54 28.12
C GLN A 288 -39.86 -36.36 29.61
N GLN A 289 -39.20 -35.46 30.35
CA GLN A 289 -39.65 -35.04 31.68
C GLN A 289 -39.46 -33.54 31.86
N GLY A 290 -40.55 -32.78 31.64
CA GLY A 290 -40.51 -31.32 31.73
C GLY A 290 -41.88 -30.65 31.51
N GLN A 291 -42.96 -31.20 32.07
CA GLN A 291 -44.20 -30.48 32.29
C GLN A 291 -44.59 -30.59 33.76
N GLN A 292 -44.98 -29.44 34.33
CA GLN A 292 -45.39 -29.17 35.72
C GLN A 292 -44.26 -29.00 36.76
N ASN A 293 -43.78 -27.78 36.94
CA ASN A 293 -44.28 -26.95 38.04
C ASN A 293 -43.90 -25.46 37.86
N GLN A 294 -44.88 -24.58 38.07
CA GLN A 294 -44.71 -23.13 38.08
C GLN A 294 -44.28 -22.64 39.47
N GLN A 295 -43.29 -21.74 39.54
CA GLN A 295 -43.17 -20.52 40.38
C GLN A 295 -41.70 -20.19 40.72
N PRO A 296 -41.36 -18.92 40.98
CA PRO A 296 -41.46 -17.74 40.13
C PRO A 296 -40.07 -17.25 39.70
N ALA A 297 -40.02 -16.47 38.60
CA ALA A 297 -38.80 -15.89 38.05
C ALA A 297 -38.04 -15.03 39.07
N GLN A 298 -36.83 -15.46 39.44
CA GLN A 298 -35.80 -14.54 39.90
C GLN A 298 -35.11 -13.94 38.67
N SER A 299 -35.46 -12.69 38.40
CA SER A 299 -34.79 -11.80 37.46
C SER A 299 -33.28 -11.79 37.72
N GLN A 300 -32.52 -12.50 36.88
CA GLN A 300 -31.07 -12.33 36.83
C GLN A 300 -30.78 -10.98 36.19
N ASN A 301 -30.39 -10.02 37.02
CA ASN A 301 -29.96 -8.71 36.58
C ASN A 301 -28.73 -8.86 35.66
N THR A 302 -28.89 -8.50 34.40
CA THR A 302 -27.80 -8.34 33.44
C THR A 302 -27.49 -6.87 33.26
N PHE A 303 -26.24 -6.51 32.96
CA PHE A 303 -25.83 -5.14 32.64
C PHE A 303 -25.16 -5.08 31.27
N PRO A 304 -25.32 -3.99 30.52
CA PRO A 304 -24.68 -3.85 29.21
C PRO A 304 -23.16 -3.68 29.36
N CYS A 305 -22.39 -4.41 28.56
CA CYS A 305 -20.94 -4.29 28.51
C CYS A 305 -20.52 -2.89 28.01
N PRO A 306 -19.63 -2.16 28.70
CA PRO A 306 -19.26 -0.79 28.32
C PRO A 306 -18.50 -0.68 26.99
N LYS A 307 -17.99 -1.79 26.43
CA LYS A 307 -17.25 -1.80 25.17
C LYS A 307 -18.07 -2.25 23.97
N CYS A 308 -18.93 -3.25 24.14
CA CYS A 308 -19.68 -3.88 23.04
C CYS A 308 -21.20 -3.90 23.25
N ASN A 309 -21.68 -3.30 24.34
CA ASN A 309 -23.09 -3.16 24.72
C ASN A 309 -23.88 -4.47 24.90
N ASN A 310 -23.23 -5.64 24.78
CA ASN A 310 -23.88 -6.93 24.99
C ASN A 310 -24.19 -7.17 26.47
N PRO A 311 -25.31 -7.86 26.78
CA PRO A 311 -25.72 -8.14 28.16
C PRO A 311 -24.74 -9.11 28.83
N VAL A 312 -24.24 -8.72 30.00
CA VAL A 312 -23.33 -9.51 30.84
C VAL A 312 -24.03 -9.83 32.16
N GLN A 313 -23.86 -11.08 32.61
CA GLN A 313 -24.39 -11.54 33.89
C GLN A 313 -23.67 -10.86 35.06
N GLN A 314 -24.41 -10.41 36.08
CA GLN A 314 -23.81 -9.86 37.31
C GLN A 314 -22.85 -10.89 37.94
N GLY A 315 -21.60 -10.47 38.21
CA GLY A 315 -20.54 -11.32 38.77
C GLY A 315 -19.54 -11.89 37.75
N ALA A 316 -19.74 -11.69 36.45
CA ALA A 316 -18.77 -12.08 35.43
C ALA A 316 -17.49 -11.21 35.52
N LYS A 317 -16.31 -11.84 35.54
CA LYS A 317 -15.01 -11.14 35.54
C LYS A 317 -14.61 -10.61 34.17
N PHE A 318 -15.09 -11.24 33.10
CA PHE A 318 -14.82 -10.85 31.71
C PHE A 318 -16.11 -10.94 30.89
N CYS A 319 -16.28 -10.01 29.94
CA CYS A 319 -17.38 -10.06 28.99
C CYS A 319 -17.16 -11.27 28.06
N PRO A 320 -18.10 -12.23 28.00
CA PRO A 320 -17.95 -13.43 27.20
C PRO A 320 -17.93 -13.16 25.69
N ASN A 321 -18.34 -11.97 25.25
CA ASN A 321 -18.43 -11.63 23.83
C ASN A 321 -17.20 -10.86 23.31
N CYS A 322 -16.65 -9.93 24.10
CA CYS A 322 -15.52 -9.09 23.65
C CYS A 322 -14.26 -9.19 24.52
N GLY A 323 -14.24 -10.06 25.54
CA GLY A 323 -13.09 -10.30 26.42
C GLY A 323 -12.75 -9.15 27.38
N GLN A 324 -13.54 -8.08 27.42
CA GLN A 324 -13.29 -6.93 28.30
C GLN A 324 -13.44 -7.34 29.77
N ASN A 325 -12.48 -6.96 30.63
CA ASN A 325 -12.61 -7.16 32.07
C ASN A 325 -13.75 -6.29 32.61
N VAL A 326 -14.75 -6.95 33.18
CA VAL A 326 -15.98 -6.35 33.75
C VAL A 326 -16.17 -6.76 35.21
N ALA A 327 -15.09 -7.24 35.86
CA ALA A 327 -15.11 -7.56 37.27
C ALA A 327 -15.49 -6.32 38.11
N PRO A 328 -16.32 -6.48 39.15
CA PRO A 328 -16.66 -5.38 40.04
C PRO A 328 -15.37 -4.88 40.72
N GLN A 329 -14.94 -3.68 40.35
CA GLN A 329 -13.85 -2.97 41.02
C GLN A 329 -14.32 -2.66 42.44
N LYS A 330 -13.77 -3.37 43.43
CA LYS A 330 -14.06 -3.11 44.84
C LYS A 330 -13.66 -1.68 45.18
N ALA A 331 -14.60 -0.85 45.63
CA ALA A 331 -14.32 0.49 46.13
C ALA A 331 -14.19 0.43 47.66
N THR A 332 -13.38 1.32 48.24
CA THR A 332 -13.26 1.47 49.70
C THR A 332 -13.90 2.77 50.14
N CYS A 333 -14.54 2.75 51.32
CA CYS A 333 -15.18 3.93 51.89
C CYS A 333 -14.14 5.02 52.19
N VAL A 334 -14.40 6.26 51.76
CA VAL A 334 -13.49 7.40 51.95
C VAL A 334 -13.21 7.77 53.40
N LYS A 335 -14.06 7.34 54.34
CA LYS A 335 -13.97 7.71 55.76
C LYS A 335 -13.52 6.56 56.68
N CYS A 336 -14.11 5.37 56.53
CA CYS A 336 -13.85 4.24 57.43
C CYS A 336 -13.09 3.08 56.77
N ASN A 337 -12.70 3.21 55.49
CA ASN A 337 -11.99 2.19 54.71
C ASN A 337 -12.71 0.83 54.59
N SER A 338 -13.99 0.71 54.97
CA SER A 338 -14.76 -0.52 54.75
C SER A 338 -14.96 -0.77 53.24
N GLU A 339 -14.98 -2.04 52.83
CA GLU A 339 -15.29 -2.41 51.45
C GLU A 339 -16.73 -1.97 51.11
N ILE A 340 -16.90 -1.23 50.02
CA ILE A 340 -18.20 -0.76 49.54
C ILE A 340 -18.38 -1.13 48.06
N ASN A 341 -19.62 -1.38 47.66
CA ASN A 341 -19.93 -1.58 46.26
C ASN A 341 -19.74 -0.27 45.49
N PRO A 342 -19.11 -0.29 44.29
CA PRO A 342 -18.94 0.91 43.47
C PRO A 342 -20.32 1.51 43.11
N GLY A 343 -20.49 2.81 43.37
CA GLY A 343 -21.72 3.57 43.07
C GLY A 343 -22.68 3.82 44.23
N VAL A 344 -22.36 3.40 45.47
CA VAL A 344 -23.17 3.73 46.65
C VAL A 344 -22.97 5.19 47.08
N LYS A 345 -24.06 5.94 47.31
CA LYS A 345 -24.01 7.36 47.73
C LYS A 345 -23.62 7.57 49.19
N PHE A 346 -23.89 6.58 50.03
CA PHE A 346 -23.57 6.58 51.46
C PHE A 346 -22.98 5.24 51.85
N CYS A 347 -21.98 5.25 52.73
CA CYS A 347 -21.39 4.04 53.26
C CYS A 347 -22.40 3.32 54.18
N PRO A 348 -22.72 2.03 53.93
CA PRO A 348 -23.66 1.28 54.76
C PRO A 348 -23.15 1.03 56.19
N GLU A 349 -21.83 1.11 56.41
CA GLU A 349 -21.21 0.87 57.72
C GLU A 349 -21.09 2.13 58.59
N CYS A 350 -20.76 3.29 58.01
CA CYS A 350 -20.49 4.52 58.77
C CYS A 350 -21.39 5.71 58.41
N GLY A 351 -22.30 5.56 57.45
CA GLY A 351 -23.24 6.60 57.00
C GLY A 351 -22.60 7.78 56.24
N ALA A 352 -21.28 7.79 56.04
CA ALA A 352 -20.60 8.89 55.35
C ALA A 352 -20.95 8.93 53.85
N SER A 353 -21.18 10.13 53.31
CA SER A 353 -21.40 10.32 51.87
C SER A 353 -20.14 9.96 51.08
N GLN A 354 -20.34 9.33 49.93
CA GLN A 354 -19.28 8.93 48.99
C GLN A 354 -19.27 9.79 47.72
N ASP A 355 -20.05 10.87 47.68
CA ASP A 355 -20.06 11.82 46.57
C ASP A 355 -18.80 12.69 46.63
N ILE A 356 -17.77 12.31 45.88
CA ILE A 356 -16.55 13.10 45.72
C ILE A 356 -16.72 13.97 44.47
N SER A 357 -16.45 15.27 44.54
CA SER A 357 -16.48 16.16 43.37
C SER A 357 -15.08 16.59 42.99
N CYS A 358 -14.80 16.69 41.70
CA CYS A 358 -13.51 17.15 41.20
C CYS A 358 -13.29 18.60 41.59
N SER A 359 -12.18 18.88 42.28
CA SER A 359 -11.80 20.22 42.72
C SER A 359 -11.57 21.22 41.57
N LYS A 360 -11.32 20.72 40.35
CA LYS A 360 -11.02 21.55 39.18
C LYS A 360 -12.22 21.83 38.28
N CYS A 361 -13.07 20.83 38.03
CA CYS A 361 -14.20 20.96 37.10
C CYS A 361 -15.58 20.72 37.74
N GLY A 362 -15.63 20.37 39.03
CA GLY A 362 -16.88 20.09 39.75
C GLY A 362 -17.57 18.79 39.37
N ALA A 363 -17.02 17.99 38.44
CA ALA A 363 -17.61 16.72 38.02
C ALA A 363 -17.65 15.73 39.18
N LYS A 364 -18.77 15.00 39.31
CA LYS A 364 -18.91 13.93 40.31
C LYS A 364 -18.00 12.76 39.96
N LEU A 365 -17.26 12.28 40.95
CA LEU A 365 -16.26 11.23 40.81
C LEU A 365 -16.77 9.97 41.51
N THR A 366 -16.43 8.82 40.93
CA THR A 366 -16.64 7.55 41.58
C THR A 366 -15.64 7.35 42.72
N PRO A 367 -16.07 6.79 43.87
CA PRO A 367 -15.17 6.46 44.97
C PRO A 367 -14.02 5.57 44.49
N GLY A 368 -12.77 5.98 44.76
CA GLY A 368 -11.55 5.28 44.32
C GLY A 368 -10.98 5.70 42.96
N ALA A 369 -11.57 6.69 42.27
CA ALA A 369 -11.02 7.23 41.04
C ALA A 369 -9.70 7.99 41.29
N LYS A 370 -8.60 7.54 40.67
CA LYS A 370 -7.27 8.22 40.72
C LYS A 370 -7.20 9.44 39.81
N PHE A 371 -8.10 9.54 38.82
CA PHE A 371 -8.14 10.60 37.82
C PHE A 371 -9.58 10.96 37.49
N CYS A 372 -9.84 12.23 37.21
CA CYS A 372 -11.13 12.74 36.77
C CYS A 372 -11.40 12.27 35.34
N PRO A 373 -12.51 11.58 35.07
CA PRO A 373 -12.85 11.12 33.72
C PRO A 373 -13.20 12.27 32.76
N GLU A 374 -13.64 13.42 33.28
CA GLU A 374 -14.07 14.56 32.47
C GLU A 374 -12.91 15.51 32.10
N CYS A 375 -12.00 15.79 33.03
CA CYS A 375 -10.93 16.77 32.81
C CYS A 375 -9.50 16.21 32.92
N GLY A 376 -9.36 14.91 33.18
CA GLY A 376 -8.06 14.24 33.33
C GLY A 376 -7.27 14.63 34.58
N ASN A 377 -7.81 15.50 35.44
CA ASN A 377 -7.11 15.94 36.65
C ASN A 377 -6.93 14.80 37.66
N LYS A 378 -5.76 14.70 38.27
CA LYS A 378 -5.51 13.71 39.32
C LYS A 378 -6.29 14.10 40.59
N ILE A 379 -7.02 13.15 41.18
CA ILE A 379 -7.91 13.34 42.33
C ILE A 379 -7.19 13.04 43.64
#